data_AF-A0A0B7A2K6-F1
#
_entry.id   AF-A0A0B7A2K6-F1
#
_cell.length_a   1.000
_cell.length_b   1.000
_cell.length_c   1.000
_cell.angle_alpha   90.00
_cell.angle_beta   90.00
_cell.angle_gamma   90.00
#
_symmetry.space_group_name_H-M   'P 1'
#
loop_
_entity.id
_entity.type
_entity.pdbx_description
1 polymer ?
#
loop_
_entity_poly.entity_id
_entity_poly.type
_entity_poly.pdbx_seq_one_letter_code
_entity_poly.pdbx_strand_id
1 'polypeptide(L)'
;MAMNLIRKIVIRPLLSVSLQKACVRCLSTRLAEVGILEPPREHGKAYDTGQLFLHKVFGYRGIVLFPWLAHVYDRDSTIKIDDRPFDDQTSAVGREVKAKKHMYYQVLIDARDCPHIRAQTEAVTFLGNQDNSRALYAIPGLDYVAHEDILPYTSPDPIPIQHELFDKFLMHEPNSNPSFVARETLGAWQEKNHPWLQLSDVHRETTEGIRVTVTPFYMGCREAQQTHVYWWRYCVRLENRGEETVQLRERHWRIFSLSGTLETVRGRGVVGQEPMLSPEQPAFQYSSHVSLQASSGHMWGTYKMERRDGTSFDCKIPPFLLESKSDDNSNNPNQFLGS
;
A
#
# COMPACT_ATOMS: atom_id res chain seq x y z
N MET A 1 -24.62 -6.25 11.77
CA MET A 1 -24.12 -7.63 11.56
C MET A 1 -22.91 -7.68 10.59
N ALA A 2 -21.95 -6.75 10.67
CA ALA A 2 -20.85 -6.61 9.70
C ALA A 2 -19.42 -6.74 10.28
N MET A 3 -19.26 -7.02 11.58
CA MET A 3 -17.95 -6.98 12.26
C MET A 3 -17.22 -8.34 12.39
N ASN A 4 -17.76 -9.44 11.88
CA ASN A 4 -17.20 -10.78 12.11
C ASN A 4 -16.16 -11.26 11.09
N LEU A 5 -15.65 -10.42 10.19
CA LEU A 5 -14.69 -10.85 9.14
C LEU A 5 -13.22 -10.58 9.44
N ILE A 6 -12.91 -10.09 10.63
CA ILE A 6 -11.56 -9.63 10.97
C ILE A 6 -10.75 -10.79 11.56
N ARG A 7 -9.70 -11.25 10.87
CA ARG A 7 -8.82 -12.34 11.34
C ARG A 7 -7.67 -11.79 12.20
N LYS A 8 -7.42 -12.45 13.35
CA LYS A 8 -6.32 -12.12 14.29
C LYS A 8 -5.04 -12.82 13.84
N ILE A 9 -3.95 -12.07 13.61
CA ILE A 9 -2.65 -12.64 13.21
C ILE A 9 -1.79 -12.90 14.45
N VAL A 10 -1.19 -14.10 14.55
CA VAL A 10 -0.15 -14.46 15.52
C VAL A 10 1.13 -14.77 14.76
N ILE A 11 2.19 -14.00 14.99
CA ILE A 11 3.50 -14.20 14.35
C ILE A 11 4.14 -15.46 14.98
N ARG A 12 4.29 -16.54 14.21
CA ARG A 12 5.06 -17.74 14.57
C ARG A 12 6.23 -17.93 13.58
N PRO A 13 7.38 -18.45 14.03
CA PRO A 13 8.53 -18.70 13.16
C PRO A 13 8.26 -19.90 12.23
N LEU A 14 8.54 -19.73 10.95
CA LEU A 14 8.43 -20.77 9.91
C LEU A 14 9.61 -21.75 9.99
N LEU A 15 9.31 -23.02 10.25
CA LEU A 15 10.24 -24.14 10.08
C LEU A 15 10.23 -24.67 8.63
N SER A 16 11.36 -25.22 8.24
CA SER A 16 11.81 -25.59 6.88
C SER A 16 10.82 -26.36 6.01
N VAL A 17 10.76 -25.99 4.73
CA VAL A 17 10.04 -26.70 3.64
C VAL A 17 10.98 -27.73 3.00
N SER A 18 10.55 -28.99 2.91
CA SER A 18 11.23 -30.04 2.14
C SER A 18 10.88 -29.97 0.66
N LEU A 19 11.88 -30.05 -0.22
CA LEU A 19 11.74 -30.14 -1.67
C LEU A 19 11.16 -31.50 -2.10
N GLN A 20 9.96 -31.51 -2.68
CA GLN A 20 9.48 -32.63 -3.51
C GLN A 20 9.50 -32.22 -4.98
N LYS A 21 10.18 -33.03 -5.80
CA LYS A 21 10.29 -32.89 -7.26
C LYS A 21 8.91 -33.10 -7.89
N ALA A 22 8.39 -32.08 -8.57
CA ALA A 22 7.16 -32.17 -9.35
C ALA A 22 7.44 -32.63 -10.80
N CYS A 23 6.70 -33.65 -11.23
CA CYS A 23 6.67 -34.18 -12.58
C CYS A 23 5.93 -33.21 -13.52
N VAL A 24 6.53 -32.86 -14.67
CA VAL A 24 5.95 -31.95 -15.66
C VAL A 24 4.89 -32.70 -16.48
N ARG A 25 3.62 -32.54 -16.13
CA ARG A 25 2.49 -32.87 -17.02
C ARG A 25 2.21 -31.66 -17.90
N CYS A 26 2.21 -31.85 -19.23
CA CYS A 26 1.70 -30.86 -20.19
C CYS A 26 0.21 -30.62 -19.92
N LEU A 27 -0.11 -29.54 -19.22
CA LEU A 27 -1.47 -29.05 -19.07
C LEU A 27 -1.84 -28.28 -20.35
N SER A 28 -2.86 -28.73 -21.06
CA SER A 28 -3.48 -27.97 -22.14
C SER A 28 -4.16 -26.74 -21.53
N THR A 29 -3.54 -25.57 -21.62
CA THR A 29 -4.10 -24.30 -21.15
C THR A 29 -5.21 -23.86 -22.10
N ARG A 30 -6.47 -23.92 -21.65
CA ARG A 30 -7.61 -23.33 -22.36
C ARG A 30 -7.77 -21.89 -21.91
N LEU A 31 -7.60 -20.95 -22.83
CA LEU A 31 -7.91 -19.54 -22.58
C LEU A 31 -9.44 -19.35 -22.58
N ALA A 32 -9.93 -18.54 -21.66
CA ALA A 32 -11.33 -18.12 -21.58
C ALA A 32 -11.38 -16.59 -21.60
N GLU A 33 -12.33 -16.04 -22.35
CA GLU A 33 -12.61 -14.61 -22.33
C GLU A 33 -13.28 -14.27 -21.00
N VAL A 34 -12.72 -13.29 -20.28
CA VAL A 34 -13.21 -12.83 -18.97
C VAL A 34 -13.72 -11.41 -19.00
N GLY A 35 -13.46 -10.66 -20.07
CA GLY A 35 -13.86 -9.26 -20.20
C GLY A 35 -13.15 -8.52 -21.33
N ILE A 36 -13.55 -7.26 -21.55
CA ILE A 36 -13.07 -6.38 -22.62
C ILE A 36 -12.39 -5.17 -21.99
N LEU A 37 -11.12 -4.93 -22.35
CA LEU A 37 -10.36 -3.76 -21.90
C LEU A 37 -11.01 -2.45 -22.40
N GLU A 38 -11.03 -1.45 -21.52
CA GLU A 38 -11.46 -0.10 -21.81
C GLU A 38 -10.25 0.85 -21.90
N PRO A 39 -10.37 1.98 -22.61
CA PRO A 39 -9.35 3.03 -22.56
C PRO A 39 -9.21 3.57 -21.13
N PRO A 40 -7.97 3.75 -20.61
CA PRO A 40 -7.77 4.43 -19.34
C PRO A 40 -8.40 5.82 -19.34
N ARG A 41 -9.05 6.20 -18.24
CA ARG A 41 -9.64 7.54 -18.08
C ARG A 41 -8.53 8.59 -18.05
N GLU A 42 -8.86 9.78 -18.56
CA GLU A 42 -7.96 10.93 -18.51
C GLU A 42 -7.71 11.39 -17.06
N HIS A 43 -6.53 11.96 -16.82
CA HIS A 43 -6.17 12.47 -15.51
C HIS A 43 -7.21 13.50 -15.01
N GLY A 44 -7.72 13.29 -13.79
CA GLY A 44 -8.74 14.15 -13.17
C GLY A 44 -10.18 13.64 -13.31
N LYS A 45 -10.46 12.64 -14.17
CA LYS A 45 -11.75 11.95 -14.22
C LYS A 45 -11.67 10.69 -13.38
N ALA A 46 -12.31 10.67 -12.20
CA ALA A 46 -12.24 9.52 -11.33
C ALA A 46 -12.90 8.28 -11.97
N TYR A 47 -12.38 7.08 -11.68
CA TYR A 47 -13.12 5.84 -11.87
C TYR A 47 -14.24 5.73 -10.84
N ASP A 48 -15.37 5.16 -11.26
CA ASP A 48 -16.54 4.97 -10.43
C ASP A 48 -16.40 3.71 -9.56
N THR A 49 -17.13 3.67 -8.44
CA THR A 49 -17.31 2.44 -7.66
C THR A 49 -17.81 1.32 -8.58
N GLY A 50 -17.26 0.13 -8.42
CA GLY A 50 -17.62 -1.03 -9.23
C GLY A 50 -16.83 -1.18 -10.53
N GLN A 51 -15.94 -0.23 -10.87
CA GLN A 51 -15.05 -0.37 -12.03
C GLN A 51 -14.11 -1.57 -11.83
N LEU A 52 -14.19 -2.56 -12.74
CA LEU A 52 -13.22 -3.64 -12.82
C LEU A 52 -11.94 -3.14 -13.48
N PHE A 53 -10.80 -3.67 -13.03
CA PHE A 53 -9.50 -3.32 -13.60
C PHE A 53 -8.47 -4.44 -13.46
N LEU A 54 -7.46 -4.40 -14.33
CA LEU A 54 -6.19 -5.09 -14.13
C LEU A 54 -5.18 -4.09 -13.58
N HIS A 55 -4.46 -4.45 -12.51
CA HIS A 55 -3.39 -3.61 -12.00
C HIS A 55 -2.24 -3.59 -13.01
N LYS A 56 -1.92 -2.43 -13.57
CA LYS A 56 -0.93 -2.26 -14.66
C LYS A 56 0.44 -2.87 -14.34
N VAL A 57 0.88 -2.73 -13.09
CA VAL A 57 2.19 -3.21 -12.64
C VAL A 57 2.17 -4.63 -12.06
N PHE A 58 1.22 -4.96 -11.18
CA PHE A 58 1.16 -6.26 -10.52
C PHE A 58 0.29 -7.31 -11.20
N GLY A 59 -0.47 -6.92 -12.24
CA GLY A 59 -1.23 -7.82 -13.11
C GLY A 59 -2.47 -8.46 -12.48
N TYR A 60 -2.84 -8.12 -11.24
CA TYR A 60 -4.00 -8.71 -10.58
C TYR A 60 -5.32 -8.10 -11.07
N ARG A 61 -6.40 -8.87 -11.00
CA ARG A 61 -7.77 -8.37 -11.17
C ARG A 61 -8.22 -7.70 -9.88
N GLY A 62 -8.89 -6.56 -10.02
CA GLY A 62 -9.51 -5.89 -8.91
C GLY A 62 -10.77 -5.14 -9.29
N ILE A 63 -11.43 -4.60 -8.27
CA ILE A 63 -12.60 -3.74 -8.41
C ILE A 63 -12.47 -2.51 -7.51
N VAL A 64 -12.82 -1.35 -8.05
CA VAL A 64 -12.78 -0.06 -7.33
C VAL A 64 -13.92 0.00 -6.31
N LEU A 65 -13.58 0.36 -5.06
CA LEU A 65 -14.57 0.65 -4.03
C LEU A 65 -14.90 2.14 -3.99
N PHE A 66 -13.92 3.01 -3.82
CA PHE A 66 -14.13 4.47 -3.82
C PHE A 66 -12.80 5.24 -3.97
N PRO A 67 -12.86 6.49 -4.47
CA PRO A 67 -11.68 7.32 -4.68
C PRO A 67 -11.18 8.00 -3.40
N TRP A 68 -9.89 8.33 -3.40
CA TRP A 68 -9.18 9.15 -2.43
C TRP A 68 -8.34 10.18 -3.15
N LEU A 69 -8.37 11.43 -2.69
CA LEU A 69 -7.50 12.49 -3.21
C LEU A 69 -6.31 12.67 -2.28
N ALA A 70 -5.11 12.37 -2.78
CA ALA A 70 -3.90 12.37 -1.99
C ALA A 70 -2.89 13.42 -2.47
N HIS A 71 -2.14 13.98 -1.54
CA HIS A 71 -1.01 14.86 -1.80
C HIS A 71 0.23 14.03 -2.11
N VAL A 72 0.71 14.12 -3.35
CA VAL A 72 1.92 13.43 -3.79
C VAL A 72 3.09 14.41 -3.74
N TYR A 73 4.07 14.09 -2.89
CA TYR A 73 5.35 14.76 -2.76
C TYR A 73 6.38 14.01 -3.62
N ASP A 74 6.44 14.39 -4.90
CA ASP A 74 7.34 13.77 -5.87
C ASP A 74 8.66 14.55 -5.99
N ARG A 75 9.74 13.97 -5.46
CA ARG A 75 11.09 14.54 -5.48
C ARG A 75 11.80 14.40 -6.82
N ASP A 76 11.27 13.60 -7.73
CA ASP A 76 11.83 13.49 -9.09
C ASP A 76 11.49 14.74 -9.92
N SER A 77 10.40 15.43 -9.54
CA SER A 77 9.96 16.66 -10.22
C SER A 77 10.87 17.86 -9.95
N THR A 78 11.57 17.91 -8.83
CA THR A 78 12.49 19.01 -8.50
C THR A 78 13.83 18.88 -9.23
N ILE A 79 14.27 17.66 -9.51
CA ILE A 79 15.52 17.38 -10.25
C ILE A 79 15.43 17.90 -11.69
N LYS A 80 14.25 17.85 -12.32
CA LYS A 80 14.05 18.34 -13.71
C LYS A 80 14.10 19.87 -13.85
N ILE A 81 14.04 20.64 -12.77
CA ILE A 81 14.03 22.11 -12.81
C ILE A 81 15.46 22.69 -12.80
N ASP A 82 16.47 21.85 -12.54
CA ASP A 82 17.83 22.26 -12.16
C ASP A 82 18.90 22.15 -13.27
N ASP A 83 18.53 22.26 -14.55
CA ASP A 83 19.48 22.48 -15.66
C ASP A 83 20.11 23.91 -15.64
N ARG A 84 20.44 24.44 -14.46
CA ARG A 84 21.21 25.68 -14.30
C ARG A 84 22.64 25.38 -13.85
N PRO A 85 23.63 26.20 -14.26
CA PRO A 85 25.05 25.85 -14.12
C PRO A 85 25.46 25.59 -12.66
N PHE A 86 26.33 24.59 -12.51
CA PHE A 86 27.03 24.17 -11.30
C PHE A 86 27.82 25.34 -10.68
N ASP A 87 27.22 26.08 -9.73
CA ASP A 87 28.01 26.87 -8.78
C ASP A 87 27.19 27.25 -7.53
N ASP A 88 26.62 26.25 -6.84
CA ASP A 88 26.47 26.27 -5.37
C ASP A 88 25.91 24.93 -4.87
N GLN A 89 26.77 23.95 -4.60
CA GLN A 89 26.39 22.74 -3.86
C GLN A 89 26.87 22.86 -2.41
N THR A 90 26.27 23.79 -1.68
CA THR A 90 26.11 23.65 -0.24
C THR A 90 24.62 23.82 0.07
N SER A 91 24.01 22.84 0.74
CA SER A 91 22.59 22.80 1.17
C SER A 91 21.55 22.15 0.23
N ALA A 92 21.69 20.87 -0.11
CA ALA A 92 20.58 20.04 -0.62
C ALA A 92 19.58 19.59 0.48
N VAL A 93 19.71 20.12 1.70
CA VAL A 93 18.79 19.90 2.83
C VAL A 93 17.91 21.14 2.95
N GLY A 94 16.79 21.17 2.23
CA GLY A 94 15.83 22.29 2.38
C GLY A 94 14.93 22.63 1.20
N ARG A 95 15.03 21.96 0.04
CA ARG A 95 14.07 22.21 -1.04
C ARG A 95 12.72 21.61 -0.71
N GLU A 96 11.77 22.48 -0.41
CA GLU A 96 10.37 22.14 -0.16
C GLU A 96 9.74 21.55 -1.42
N VAL A 97 9.31 20.30 -1.34
CA VAL A 97 8.66 19.58 -2.44
C VAL A 97 7.20 20.00 -2.47
N LYS A 98 6.77 20.69 -3.53
CA LYS A 98 5.35 21.07 -3.68
C LYS A 98 4.49 19.82 -3.91
N ALA A 99 3.52 19.62 -3.02
CA ALA A 99 2.52 18.57 -3.17
C ALA A 99 1.66 18.79 -4.43
N LYS A 100 1.39 17.70 -5.17
CA LYS A 100 0.40 17.65 -6.24
C LYS A 100 -0.70 16.67 -5.89
N LYS A 101 -1.96 17.09 -6.04
CA LYS A 101 -3.11 16.22 -5.80
C LYS A 101 -3.20 15.14 -6.88
N HIS A 102 -3.21 13.88 -6.48
CA HIS A 102 -3.41 12.72 -7.36
C HIS A 102 -4.53 11.84 -6.82
N MET A 103 -5.25 11.20 -7.73
CA MET A 103 -6.34 10.29 -7.38
C MET A 103 -5.79 8.89 -7.10
N TYR A 104 -6.19 8.33 -5.97
CA TYR A 104 -5.99 6.95 -5.57
C TYR A 104 -7.35 6.29 -5.34
N TYR A 105 -7.36 4.98 -5.25
CA TYR A 105 -8.58 4.19 -5.08
C TYR A 105 -8.34 3.14 -4.02
N GLN A 106 -9.32 2.96 -3.14
CA GLN A 106 -9.38 1.73 -2.37
C GLN A 106 -10.05 0.65 -3.22
N VAL A 107 -9.47 -0.54 -3.22
CA VAL A 107 -9.86 -1.62 -4.14
C VAL A 107 -9.95 -2.95 -3.41
N LEU A 108 -10.70 -3.90 -4.00
CA LEU A 108 -10.58 -5.31 -3.68
C LEU A 108 -9.77 -6.02 -4.75
N ILE A 109 -8.86 -6.89 -4.33
CA ILE A 109 -8.06 -7.81 -5.15
C ILE A 109 -8.80 -9.13 -5.26
N ASP A 110 -8.80 -9.73 -6.46
CA ASP A 110 -9.25 -11.10 -6.64
C ASP A 110 -8.35 -12.11 -5.93
N ALA A 111 -8.92 -12.91 -5.03
CA ALA A 111 -8.18 -13.86 -4.22
C ALA A 111 -7.44 -14.95 -5.03
N ARG A 112 -7.88 -15.22 -6.27
CA ARG A 112 -7.21 -16.18 -7.18
C ARG A 112 -5.86 -15.67 -7.65
N ASP A 113 -5.68 -14.35 -7.69
CA ASP A 113 -4.45 -13.73 -8.17
C ASP A 113 -3.42 -13.59 -7.04
N CYS A 114 -3.87 -13.45 -5.80
CA CYS A 114 -3.03 -13.25 -4.59
C CYS A 114 -1.72 -14.07 -4.53
N PRO A 115 -1.70 -15.39 -4.81
CA PRO A 115 -0.47 -16.19 -4.78
C PRO A 115 0.60 -15.79 -5.82
N HIS A 116 0.21 -15.04 -6.84
CA HIS A 116 1.04 -14.63 -7.97
C HIS A 116 1.51 -13.16 -7.88
N ILE A 117 0.95 -12.40 -6.95
CA ILE A 117 1.25 -10.97 -6.79
C ILE A 117 2.57 -10.81 -6.03
N ARG A 118 3.49 -10.01 -6.58
CA ARG A 118 4.71 -9.58 -5.86
C ARG A 118 4.44 -8.45 -4.87
N ALA A 119 3.31 -8.53 -4.18
CA ALA A 119 2.85 -7.61 -3.16
C ALA A 119 2.31 -8.40 -1.96
N GLN A 120 2.46 -7.86 -0.74
CA GLN A 120 1.83 -8.48 0.42
C GLN A 120 0.30 -8.38 0.33
N THR A 121 -0.38 -9.52 0.39
CA THR A 121 -1.84 -9.65 0.23
C THR A 121 -2.64 -9.17 1.44
N GLU A 122 -1.98 -8.96 2.58
CA GLU A 122 -2.54 -8.39 3.81
C GLU A 122 -2.02 -6.96 4.04
N ALA A 123 -2.02 -6.15 2.98
CA ALA A 123 -1.44 -4.81 2.99
C ALA A 123 -2.18 -3.86 3.93
N VAL A 124 -3.48 -4.03 4.16
CA VAL A 124 -4.28 -3.08 4.98
C VAL A 124 -4.57 -3.67 6.35
N THR A 125 -3.88 -3.12 7.36
CA THR A 125 -4.05 -3.51 8.76
C THR A 125 -4.59 -2.39 9.65
N PHE A 126 -5.24 -2.78 10.74
CA PHE A 126 -5.89 -1.96 11.75
C PHE A 126 -5.44 -2.35 13.15
N LEU A 127 -5.55 -1.40 14.07
CA LEU A 127 -5.31 -1.62 15.49
C LEU A 127 -6.55 -2.27 16.13
N GLY A 128 -6.36 -3.35 16.89
CA GLY A 128 -7.48 -4.01 17.57
C GLY A 128 -7.98 -3.33 18.85
N ASN A 129 -9.23 -3.59 19.24
CA ASN A 129 -9.87 -3.01 20.43
C ASN A 129 -9.51 -3.68 21.79
N GLN A 130 -8.76 -4.80 21.83
CA GLN A 130 -8.50 -5.49 23.10
C GLN A 130 -7.30 -4.89 23.85
N ASP A 131 -7.55 -4.37 25.05
CA ASP A 131 -6.65 -3.61 25.94
C ASP A 131 -5.30 -4.29 26.25
N ASN A 132 -5.17 -5.59 26.03
CA ASN A 132 -3.95 -6.35 26.35
C ASN A 132 -3.29 -7.06 25.16
N SER A 133 -3.81 -6.95 23.94
CA SER A 133 -3.18 -7.60 22.77
C SER A 133 -2.67 -6.56 21.78
N ARG A 134 -1.36 -6.55 21.49
CA ARG A 134 -0.74 -5.88 20.33
C ARG A 134 -1.22 -6.46 18.98
N ALA A 135 -2.38 -7.10 18.95
CA ALA A 135 -2.94 -7.73 17.78
C ALA A 135 -3.30 -6.66 16.76
N LEU A 136 -2.71 -6.80 15.59
CA LEU A 136 -3.11 -6.12 14.39
C LEU A 136 -4.11 -7.02 13.65
N TYR A 137 -5.07 -6.37 13.03
CA TYR A 137 -6.10 -6.98 12.23
C TYR A 137 -5.85 -6.63 10.77
N ALA A 138 -5.95 -7.60 9.86
CA ALA A 138 -5.85 -7.32 8.43
C ALA A 138 -7.19 -7.54 7.74
N ILE A 139 -7.42 -6.83 6.64
CA ILE A 139 -8.43 -7.18 5.65
C ILE A 139 -7.67 -7.72 4.44
N PRO A 140 -7.54 -9.04 4.28
CA PRO A 140 -6.88 -9.64 3.11
C PRO A 140 -7.55 -9.15 1.83
N GLY A 141 -6.76 -8.91 0.79
CA GLY A 141 -7.27 -8.50 -0.52
C GLY A 141 -7.74 -7.05 -0.61
N LEU A 142 -7.65 -6.25 0.45
CA LEU A 142 -7.85 -4.80 0.38
C LEU A 142 -6.53 -4.11 0.02
N ASP A 143 -6.55 -3.16 -0.93
CA ASP A 143 -5.36 -2.44 -1.38
C ASP A 143 -5.67 -0.98 -1.77
N TYR A 144 -4.62 -0.19 -2.02
CA TYR A 144 -4.70 1.17 -2.54
C TYR A 144 -3.96 1.29 -3.85
N VAL A 145 -4.64 1.78 -4.89
CA VAL A 145 -4.12 1.81 -6.26
C VAL A 145 -4.13 3.24 -6.79
N ALA A 146 -3.04 3.67 -7.42
CA ALA A 146 -2.97 4.97 -8.08
C ALA A 146 -3.80 4.96 -9.37
N HIS A 147 -4.32 6.11 -9.77
CA HIS A 147 -5.11 6.23 -11.01
C HIS A 147 -4.40 5.66 -12.25
N GLU A 148 -3.10 5.92 -12.38
CA GLU A 148 -2.27 5.45 -13.50
C GLU A 148 -2.02 3.93 -13.52
N ASP A 149 -2.32 3.23 -12.43
CA ASP A 149 -2.14 1.79 -12.31
C ASP A 149 -3.40 0.99 -12.66
N ILE A 150 -4.53 1.66 -12.96
CA ILE A 150 -5.79 1.02 -13.35
C ILE A 150 -5.82 0.84 -14.87
N LEU A 151 -5.88 -0.42 -15.33
CA LEU A 151 -6.28 -0.77 -16.70
C LEU A 151 -7.75 -1.23 -16.65
N PRO A 152 -8.72 -0.34 -16.96
CA PRO A 152 -10.13 -0.66 -16.81
C PRO A 152 -10.58 -1.74 -17.80
N TYR A 153 -11.53 -2.56 -17.39
CA TYR A 153 -12.20 -3.51 -18.28
C TYR A 153 -13.66 -3.73 -17.85
N THR A 154 -14.46 -4.33 -18.73
CA THR A 154 -15.84 -4.76 -18.44
C THR A 154 -15.94 -6.27 -18.51
N SER A 155 -16.85 -6.87 -17.73
CA SER A 155 -17.11 -8.31 -17.75
C SER A 155 -18.60 -8.58 -17.71
N PRO A 156 -19.11 -9.55 -18.49
CA PRO A 156 -20.49 -10.02 -18.37
C PRO A 156 -20.70 -10.96 -17.18
N ASP A 157 -19.62 -11.40 -16.52
CA ASP A 157 -19.69 -12.28 -15.36
C ASP A 157 -20.33 -11.54 -14.18
N PRO A 158 -21.41 -12.06 -13.55
CA PRO A 158 -22.00 -11.46 -12.35
C PRO A 158 -21.09 -11.56 -11.12
N ILE A 159 -20.07 -12.42 -11.12
CA ILE A 159 -19.11 -12.59 -10.01
C ILE A 159 -17.65 -12.57 -10.56
N PRO A 160 -17.21 -11.43 -11.11
CA PRO A 160 -15.91 -11.31 -11.78
C PRO A 160 -14.74 -11.36 -10.80
N ILE A 161 -14.97 -11.00 -9.53
CA ILE A 161 -13.96 -10.93 -8.46
C ILE A 161 -14.30 -11.91 -7.35
N GLN A 162 -13.40 -12.86 -7.08
CA GLN A 162 -13.52 -13.78 -5.95
C GLN A 162 -12.99 -13.11 -4.67
N HIS A 163 -13.88 -12.58 -3.83
CA HIS A 163 -13.50 -11.93 -2.57
C HIS A 163 -14.62 -12.00 -1.51
N GLU A 164 -14.28 -12.23 -0.23
CA GLU A 164 -15.26 -12.39 0.87
C GLU A 164 -16.15 -11.14 1.11
N LEU A 165 -15.66 -9.96 0.69
CA LEU A 165 -16.36 -8.68 0.81
C LEU A 165 -17.13 -8.26 -0.46
N PHE A 166 -16.99 -8.97 -1.57
CA PHE A 166 -17.54 -8.55 -2.86
C PHE A 166 -19.07 -8.36 -2.79
N ASP A 167 -19.82 -9.43 -2.49
CA ASP A 167 -21.28 -9.39 -2.39
C ASP A 167 -21.80 -8.54 -1.21
N LYS A 168 -20.92 -8.24 -0.25
CA LYS A 168 -21.26 -7.38 0.88
C LYS A 168 -21.19 -5.92 0.50
N PHE A 169 -20.30 -5.52 -0.39
CA PHE A 169 -20.11 -4.12 -0.75
C PHE A 169 -20.78 -3.74 -2.05
N LEU A 170 -20.97 -4.69 -2.95
CA LEU A 170 -21.37 -4.43 -4.32
C LEU A 170 -22.59 -5.27 -4.71
N MET A 171 -23.39 -4.73 -5.61
CA MET A 171 -24.54 -5.39 -6.21
C MET A 171 -24.42 -5.32 -7.72
N HIS A 172 -24.60 -6.44 -8.41
CA HIS A 172 -24.59 -6.49 -9.85
C HIS A 172 -25.88 -5.86 -10.41
N GLU A 173 -25.72 -4.86 -11.27
CA GLU A 173 -26.79 -4.16 -11.97
C GLU A 173 -26.44 -4.12 -13.48
N PRO A 174 -26.94 -5.07 -14.29
CA PRO A 174 -26.52 -5.21 -15.70
C PRO A 174 -26.74 -3.97 -16.58
N ASN A 175 -27.67 -3.10 -16.18
CA ASN A 175 -28.05 -1.90 -16.94
C ASN A 175 -27.24 -0.65 -16.52
N SER A 176 -26.38 -0.75 -15.50
CA SER A 176 -25.52 0.35 -15.07
C SER A 176 -24.14 0.28 -15.72
N ASN A 177 -23.43 1.42 -15.72
CA ASN A 177 -22.03 1.49 -16.14
C ASN A 177 -21.22 2.27 -15.09
N PRO A 178 -20.35 1.63 -14.29
CA PRO A 178 -20.04 0.19 -14.27
C PRO A 178 -21.23 -0.70 -13.85
N SER A 179 -21.21 -1.99 -14.20
CA SER A 179 -22.29 -2.96 -13.90
C SER A 179 -22.36 -3.39 -12.42
N PHE A 180 -21.60 -2.75 -11.54
CA PHE A 180 -21.61 -2.99 -10.10
C PHE A 180 -21.81 -1.69 -9.37
N VAL A 181 -22.83 -1.63 -8.51
CA VAL A 181 -23.16 -0.44 -7.73
C VAL A 181 -22.91 -0.69 -6.24
N ALA A 182 -22.62 0.39 -5.51
CA ALA A 182 -22.40 0.33 -4.07
C ALA A 182 -23.67 -0.10 -3.32
N ARG A 183 -23.53 -1.03 -2.39
CA ARG A 183 -24.54 -1.29 -1.35
C ARG A 183 -24.38 -0.31 -0.19
N GLU A 184 -25.44 -0.09 0.59
CA GLU A 184 -25.40 0.73 1.81
C GLU A 184 -24.32 0.29 2.80
N THR A 185 -24.04 -1.02 2.84
CA THR A 185 -22.97 -1.64 3.64
C THR A 185 -21.58 -1.16 3.27
N LEU A 186 -21.31 -0.78 2.00
CA LEU A 186 -20.05 -0.17 1.62
C LEU A 186 -19.95 1.26 2.17
N GLY A 187 -21.02 2.05 2.04
CA GLY A 187 -21.09 3.41 2.59
C GLY A 187 -20.91 3.44 4.10
N ALA A 188 -21.65 2.60 4.82
CA ALA A 188 -21.53 2.48 6.28
C ALA A 188 -20.13 2.01 6.70
N TRP A 189 -19.49 1.13 5.92
CA TRP A 189 -18.13 0.70 6.19
C TRP A 189 -17.10 1.81 5.91
N GLN A 190 -17.28 2.58 4.83
CA GLN A 190 -16.44 3.72 4.50
C GLN A 190 -16.51 4.77 5.61
N GLU A 191 -17.70 5.22 6.00
CA GLU A 191 -17.89 6.21 7.06
C GLU A 191 -17.23 5.79 8.37
N LYS A 192 -17.46 4.54 8.79
CA LYS A 192 -16.90 4.00 10.03
C LYS A 192 -15.38 3.95 10.04
N ASN A 193 -14.76 3.62 8.90
CA ASN A 193 -13.32 3.38 8.82
C ASN A 193 -12.55 4.55 8.19
N HIS A 194 -13.25 5.59 7.72
CA HIS A 194 -12.66 6.74 7.02
C HIS A 194 -11.43 7.34 7.73
N PRO A 195 -11.45 7.57 9.05
CA PRO A 195 -10.28 8.14 9.74
C PRO A 195 -9.02 7.28 9.63
N TRP A 196 -9.14 5.96 9.52
CA TRP A 196 -8.03 5.01 9.52
C TRP A 196 -7.63 4.57 8.11
N LEU A 197 -8.55 4.71 7.15
CA LEU A 197 -8.36 4.35 5.75
C LEU A 197 -7.84 5.51 4.90
N GLN A 198 -7.96 6.74 5.38
CA GLN A 198 -7.64 7.91 4.59
C GLN A 198 -6.18 7.89 4.14
N LEU A 199 -6.02 7.84 2.83
CA LEU A 199 -4.76 8.03 2.14
C LEU A 199 -4.60 9.54 1.92
N SER A 200 -3.85 10.21 2.79
CA SER A 200 -3.62 11.65 2.71
C SER A 200 -2.41 11.99 1.87
N ASP A 201 -1.28 11.32 2.13
CA ASP A 201 0.02 11.73 1.61
C ASP A 201 0.78 10.54 0.99
N VAL A 202 1.51 10.83 -0.07
CA VAL A 202 2.37 9.87 -0.76
C VAL A 202 3.70 10.54 -1.05
N HIS A 203 4.79 9.88 -0.69
CA HIS A 203 6.14 10.40 -0.88
C HIS A 203 6.89 9.52 -1.87
N ARG A 204 7.55 10.13 -2.85
CA ARG A 204 8.27 9.37 -3.88
C ARG A 204 9.61 10.01 -4.24
N GLU A 205 10.63 9.17 -4.38
CA GLU A 205 11.96 9.56 -4.81
C GLU A 205 12.59 8.41 -5.60
N THR A 206 13.28 8.75 -6.69
CA THR A 206 14.02 7.82 -7.54
C THR A 206 15.52 8.02 -7.32
N THR A 207 16.23 6.94 -7.02
CA THR A 207 17.70 6.90 -6.93
C THR A 207 18.21 5.78 -7.81
N GLU A 208 19.14 6.07 -8.73
CA GLU A 208 19.81 5.05 -9.55
C GLU A 208 18.80 4.15 -10.30
N GLY A 209 17.74 4.76 -10.86
CA GLY A 209 16.67 4.04 -11.57
C GLY A 209 15.66 3.32 -10.69
N ILE A 210 15.87 3.27 -9.36
CA ILE A 210 14.93 2.64 -8.42
C ILE A 210 14.06 3.69 -7.76
N ARG A 211 12.75 3.61 -7.99
CA ARG A 211 11.75 4.48 -7.41
C ARG A 211 11.17 3.86 -6.15
N VAL A 212 11.23 4.61 -5.05
CA VAL A 212 10.61 4.26 -3.78
C VAL A 212 9.40 5.15 -3.58
N THR A 213 8.21 4.55 -3.47
CA THR A 213 6.97 5.23 -3.10
C THR A 213 6.56 4.80 -1.70
N VAL A 214 6.27 5.75 -0.81
CA VAL A 214 5.85 5.49 0.57
C VAL A 214 4.51 6.16 0.86
N THR A 215 3.61 5.40 1.47
CA THR A 215 2.28 5.87 1.87
C THR A 215 2.03 5.53 3.35
N PRO A 216 2.11 6.52 4.27
CA PRO A 216 1.81 6.31 5.68
C PRO A 216 0.29 6.33 5.96
N PHE A 217 -0.12 5.57 6.96
CA PHE A 217 -1.50 5.47 7.45
C PHE A 217 -1.50 5.46 8.97
N TYR A 218 -2.16 6.43 9.59
CA TYR A 218 -2.39 6.42 11.03
C TYR A 218 -3.39 5.34 11.41
N MET A 219 -3.04 4.50 12.39
CA MET A 219 -3.85 3.36 12.83
C MET A 219 -4.54 3.59 14.19
N GLY A 220 -4.18 4.66 14.90
CA GLY A 220 -4.69 4.97 16.23
C GLY A 220 -3.62 5.01 17.30
N CYS A 221 -4.04 5.35 18.51
CA CYS A 221 -3.20 5.31 19.70
C CYS A 221 -3.78 4.36 20.74
N ARG A 222 -2.92 3.89 21.65
CA ARG A 222 -3.32 3.15 22.85
C ARG A 222 -2.60 3.73 24.05
N GLU A 223 -3.28 3.74 25.17
CA GLU A 223 -2.64 4.00 26.45
C GLU A 223 -1.93 2.74 26.93
N ALA A 224 -0.66 2.89 27.32
CA ALA A 224 0.16 1.85 27.92
C ALA A 224 0.93 2.47 29.08
N GLN A 225 0.67 2.01 30.31
CA GLN A 225 1.41 2.45 31.50
C GLN A 225 1.46 3.98 31.66
N GLN A 226 0.32 4.67 31.53
CA GLN A 226 0.21 6.15 31.59
C GLN A 226 0.94 6.91 30.47
N THR A 227 1.32 6.22 29.39
CA THR A 227 1.88 6.83 28.17
C THR A 227 1.06 6.47 26.96
N HIS A 228 0.96 7.36 25.98
CA HIS A 228 0.29 7.06 24.71
C HIS A 228 1.30 6.49 23.70
N VAL A 229 0.95 5.35 23.11
CA VAL A 229 1.68 4.73 22.00
C VAL A 229 0.84 4.87 20.74
N TYR A 230 1.35 5.61 19.78
CA TYR A 230 0.73 5.88 18.49
C TYR A 230 1.24 4.90 17.45
N TRP A 231 0.37 4.38 16.59
CA TRP A 231 0.68 3.35 15.60
C TRP A 231 0.41 3.85 14.19
N TRP A 232 1.35 3.55 13.30
CA TRP A 232 1.19 3.75 11.86
C TRP A 232 1.53 2.48 11.11
N ARG A 233 0.83 2.27 10.00
CA ARG A 233 1.26 1.39 8.93
C ARG A 233 1.84 2.25 7.83
N TYR A 234 2.84 1.75 7.12
CA TYR A 234 3.30 2.32 5.88
C TYR A 234 3.30 1.27 4.78
N CYS A 235 2.84 1.65 3.59
CA CYS A 235 3.01 0.87 2.37
C CYS A 235 4.23 1.41 1.62
N VAL A 236 5.13 0.53 1.22
CA VAL A 236 6.29 0.85 0.39
C VAL A 236 6.19 0.08 -0.91
N ARG A 237 6.27 0.80 -2.03
CA ARG A 237 6.43 0.23 -3.36
C ARG A 237 7.81 0.58 -3.92
N LEU A 238 8.52 -0.46 -4.32
CA LEU A 238 9.79 -0.41 -5.03
C LEU A 238 9.52 -0.67 -6.51
N GLU A 239 10.05 0.17 -7.38
CA GLU A 239 9.96 0.01 -8.83
C GLU A 239 11.31 0.23 -9.48
N ASN A 240 11.76 -0.77 -10.24
CA ASN A 240 12.90 -0.65 -11.12
C ASN A 240 12.46 -0.02 -12.45
N ARG A 241 13.00 1.16 -12.73
CA ARG A 241 12.81 1.92 -13.97
C ARG A 241 14.03 1.86 -14.89
N GLY A 242 15.08 1.16 -14.47
CA GLY A 242 16.25 0.87 -15.29
C GLY A 242 16.12 -0.48 -15.99
N GLU A 243 17.13 -0.80 -16.79
CA GLU A 243 17.21 -2.07 -17.53
C GLU A 243 17.97 -3.15 -16.74
N GLU A 244 18.80 -2.75 -15.78
CA GLU A 244 19.59 -3.68 -14.98
C GLU A 244 18.78 -4.31 -13.87
N THR A 245 18.98 -5.61 -13.63
CA THR A 245 18.39 -6.28 -12.47
C THR A 245 19.15 -5.92 -11.19
N VAL A 246 18.40 -5.54 -10.16
CA VAL A 246 18.93 -5.25 -8.82
C VAL A 246 18.24 -6.08 -7.76
N GLN A 247 18.91 -6.33 -6.63
CA GLN A 247 18.33 -7.01 -5.48
C GLN A 247 18.45 -6.14 -4.22
N LEU A 248 17.35 -6.01 -3.48
CA LEU A 248 17.37 -5.36 -2.17
C LEU A 248 18.01 -6.31 -1.15
N ARG A 249 19.07 -5.86 -0.50
CA ARG A 249 19.82 -6.64 0.51
C ARG A 249 19.57 -6.20 1.94
N GLU A 250 19.56 -4.90 2.18
CA GLU A 250 19.47 -4.35 3.53
C GLU A 250 18.53 -3.14 3.55
N ARG A 251 17.91 -2.92 4.70
CA ARG A 251 17.16 -1.70 5.03
C ARG A 251 17.86 -0.97 6.16
N HIS A 252 17.88 0.35 6.09
CA HIS A 252 18.37 1.23 7.13
C HIS A 252 17.37 2.38 7.31
N TRP A 253 16.59 2.31 8.38
CA TRP A 253 15.60 3.31 8.77
C TRP A 253 16.13 4.23 9.85
N ARG A 254 15.75 5.50 9.76
CA ARG A 254 15.92 6.53 10.79
C ARG A 254 14.55 7.08 11.12
N ILE A 255 14.24 7.13 12.40
CA ILE A 255 12.92 7.48 12.93
C ILE A 255 13.16 8.56 13.97
N PHE A 256 12.66 9.77 13.73
CA PHE A 256 12.79 10.89 14.64
C PHE A 256 11.42 11.27 15.18
N SER A 257 11.20 11.09 16.49
CA SER A 257 9.93 11.46 17.13
C SER A 257 9.92 12.93 17.54
N LEU A 258 8.72 13.50 17.70
CA LEU A 258 8.54 14.86 18.25
C LEU A 258 9.09 14.99 19.69
N SER A 259 9.21 13.87 20.43
CA SER A 259 9.86 13.86 21.74
C SER A 259 11.39 14.07 21.68
N GLY A 260 11.97 14.19 20.49
CA GLY A 260 13.40 14.37 20.27
C GLY A 260 14.20 13.06 20.24
N THR A 261 13.53 11.91 20.22
CA THR A 261 14.19 10.60 20.17
C THR A 261 14.52 10.24 18.73
N LEU A 262 15.78 9.85 18.47
CA LEU A 262 16.22 9.32 17.17
C LEU A 262 16.48 7.81 17.30
N GLU A 263 15.65 7.00 16.67
CA GLU A 263 15.83 5.56 16.55
C GLU A 263 16.41 5.20 15.19
N THR A 264 17.23 4.16 15.14
CA THR A 264 17.80 3.63 13.90
C THR A 264 17.57 2.13 13.83
N VAL A 265 17.00 1.66 12.72
CA VAL A 265 16.72 0.23 12.50
C VAL A 265 17.47 -0.24 11.26
N ARG A 266 18.38 -1.20 11.44
CA ARG A 266 19.10 -1.86 10.34
C ARG A 266 18.75 -3.33 10.29
N GLY A 267 18.65 -3.90 9.10
CA GLY A 267 18.42 -5.33 8.96
C GLY A 267 18.43 -5.82 7.52
N ARG A 268 18.55 -7.13 7.36
CA ARG A 268 18.51 -7.80 6.06
C ARG A 268 17.09 -7.78 5.47
N GLY A 269 17.00 -7.48 4.19
CA GLY A 269 15.77 -7.49 3.41
C GLY A 269 14.69 -6.54 3.93
N VAL A 270 13.47 -6.78 3.49
CA VAL A 270 12.22 -6.16 3.95
C VAL A 270 11.21 -7.27 4.20
N VAL A 271 10.50 -7.23 5.34
CA VAL A 271 9.46 -8.22 5.69
C VAL A 271 9.87 -9.69 5.49
N GLY A 272 11.16 -10.00 5.74
CA GLY A 272 11.73 -11.35 5.58
C GLY A 272 12.13 -11.72 4.15
N GLN A 273 12.07 -10.79 3.20
CA GLN A 273 12.37 -10.99 1.78
C GLN A 273 13.50 -10.08 1.28
N GLU A 274 14.26 -10.55 0.30
CA GLU A 274 15.27 -9.78 -0.44
C GLU A 274 14.83 -9.70 -1.91
N PRO A 275 13.85 -8.83 -2.24
CA PRO A 275 13.24 -8.83 -3.56
C PRO A 275 14.24 -8.47 -4.65
N MET A 276 14.24 -9.27 -5.71
CA MET A 276 14.93 -8.98 -6.97
C MET A 276 13.99 -8.20 -7.90
N LEU A 277 14.43 -7.07 -8.42
CA LEU A 277 13.67 -6.23 -9.35
C LEU A 277 14.34 -6.32 -10.72
N SER A 278 13.75 -7.07 -11.64
CA SER A 278 14.21 -7.23 -13.03
C SER A 278 13.26 -6.52 -13.99
N PRO A 279 13.63 -6.29 -15.26
CA PRO A 279 12.71 -5.76 -16.25
C PRO A 279 11.40 -6.55 -16.39
N GLU A 280 11.45 -7.87 -16.23
CA GLU A 280 10.28 -8.77 -16.31
C GLU A 280 9.43 -8.73 -15.04
N GLN A 281 10.02 -8.38 -13.90
CA GLN A 281 9.34 -8.24 -12.61
C GLN A 281 9.81 -6.97 -11.91
N PRO A 282 9.41 -5.79 -12.43
CA PRO A 282 10.06 -4.53 -12.08
C PRO A 282 9.63 -3.98 -10.73
N ALA A 283 8.58 -4.53 -10.10
CA ALA A 283 8.02 -3.98 -8.88
C ALA A 283 7.88 -4.99 -7.74
N PHE A 284 7.97 -4.45 -6.53
CA PHE A 284 7.67 -5.15 -5.28
C PHE A 284 6.97 -4.19 -4.31
N GLN A 285 5.92 -4.65 -3.64
CA GLN A 285 5.18 -3.85 -2.66
C GLN A 285 5.05 -4.58 -1.33
N TYR A 286 5.23 -3.86 -0.23
CA TYR A 286 5.05 -4.41 1.10
C TYR A 286 4.49 -3.37 2.06
N SER A 287 3.88 -3.84 3.14
CA SER A 287 3.42 -3.02 4.26
C SER A 287 4.10 -3.45 5.55
N SER A 288 4.38 -2.49 6.42
CA SER A 288 4.94 -2.73 7.76
C SER A 288 4.47 -1.63 8.70
N HIS A 289 4.82 -1.76 9.98
CA HIS A 289 4.31 -0.92 11.05
C HIS A 289 5.43 -0.21 11.80
N VAL A 290 5.07 0.89 12.44
CA VAL A 290 5.91 1.64 13.38
C VAL A 290 5.03 2.15 14.51
N SER A 291 5.60 2.22 15.71
CA SER A 291 4.95 2.80 16.88
C SER A 291 5.84 3.86 17.51
N LEU A 292 5.27 4.99 17.91
CA LEU A 292 5.98 6.06 18.61
C LEU A 292 5.30 6.39 19.94
N GLN A 293 6.10 6.78 20.94
CA GLN A 293 5.61 7.44 22.15
C GLN A 293 5.48 8.96 21.95
N ALA A 294 5.01 9.36 20.77
CA ALA A 294 4.80 10.75 20.38
C ALA A 294 3.69 10.81 19.32
N SER A 295 2.90 11.89 19.33
CA SER A 295 1.81 12.13 18.38
C SER A 295 2.29 12.37 16.95
N SER A 296 3.57 12.73 16.76
CA SER A 296 4.16 12.85 15.45
C SER A 296 5.64 12.48 15.41
N GLY A 297 6.14 12.27 14.19
CA GLY A 297 7.53 12.01 13.91
C GLY A 297 7.83 11.99 12.41
N HIS A 298 9.10 11.86 12.07
CA HIS A 298 9.58 11.75 10.70
C HIS A 298 10.32 10.44 10.51
N MET A 299 10.09 9.78 9.38
CA MET A 299 10.81 8.57 9.00
C MET A 299 11.48 8.74 7.66
N TRP A 300 12.71 8.26 7.54
CA TRP A 300 13.46 8.21 6.28
C TRP A 300 14.51 7.11 6.35
N GLY A 301 15.22 6.85 5.25
CA GLY A 301 16.21 5.79 5.26
C GLY A 301 16.83 5.50 3.91
N THR A 302 17.49 4.35 3.84
CA THR A 302 18.04 3.80 2.60
C THR A 302 17.82 2.29 2.52
N TYR A 303 17.69 1.80 1.29
CA TYR A 303 17.88 0.39 0.97
C TYR A 303 19.25 0.20 0.33
N LYS A 304 19.98 -0.81 0.78
CA LYS A 304 21.17 -1.25 0.06
C LYS A 304 20.74 -2.17 -1.07
N MET A 305 20.99 -1.73 -2.30
CA MET A 305 20.70 -2.47 -3.52
C MET A 305 22.00 -3.07 -4.05
N GLU A 306 21.93 -4.28 -4.60
CA GLU A 306 23.05 -4.98 -5.22
C GLU A 306 22.73 -5.30 -6.68
N ARG A 307 23.66 -4.98 -7.59
CA ARG A 307 23.59 -5.31 -9.02
C ARG A 307 24.14 -6.72 -9.28
N ARG A 308 23.88 -7.26 -10.47
CA ARG A 308 24.39 -8.60 -10.87
C ARG A 308 25.92 -8.69 -10.87
N ASP A 309 26.62 -7.59 -11.09
CA ASP A 309 28.09 -7.52 -11.08
C ASP A 309 28.69 -7.48 -9.66
N GLY A 310 27.85 -7.48 -8.62
CA GLY A 310 28.25 -7.42 -7.21
C GLY A 310 28.47 -6.00 -6.68
N THR A 311 28.36 -4.97 -7.51
CA THR A 311 28.39 -3.58 -7.04
C THR A 311 27.11 -3.25 -6.27
N SER A 312 27.22 -2.34 -5.30
CA SER A 312 26.07 -1.93 -4.48
C SER A 312 25.92 -0.42 -4.43
N PHE A 313 24.67 0.04 -4.27
CA PHE A 313 24.34 1.44 -4.06
C PHE A 313 23.23 1.60 -3.02
N ASP A 314 23.15 2.78 -2.42
CA ASP A 314 22.09 3.13 -1.48
C ASP A 314 20.93 3.80 -2.23
N CYS A 315 19.78 3.14 -2.27
CA CYS A 315 18.53 3.70 -2.77
C CYS A 315 17.82 4.45 -1.66
N LYS A 316 17.51 5.74 -1.85
CA LYS A 316 16.91 6.57 -0.81
C LYS A 316 15.44 6.24 -0.60
N ILE A 317 15.03 6.24 0.67
CA ILE A 317 13.64 6.28 1.07
C ILE A 317 13.30 7.73 1.38
N PRO A 318 12.35 8.36 0.66
CA PRO A 318 12.02 9.75 0.90
C PRO A 318 11.51 9.93 2.33
N PRO A 319 11.88 11.01 3.04
CA PRO A 319 11.30 11.34 4.32
C PRO A 319 9.79 11.57 4.18
N PHE A 320 9.06 11.02 5.13
CA PHE A 320 7.62 11.19 5.27
C PHE A 320 7.26 11.50 6.71
N LEU A 321 6.14 12.21 6.88
CA LEU A 321 5.60 12.56 8.18
C LEU A 321 4.72 11.42 8.71
N LEU A 322 4.86 11.15 9.99
CA LEU A 322 3.91 10.39 10.79
C LEU A 322 3.15 11.41 11.62
N GLU A 323 1.87 11.61 11.30
CA GLU A 323 1.01 12.53 12.02
C GLU A 323 -0.17 11.76 12.59
N SER A 324 -0.43 11.92 13.88
CA SER A 324 -1.67 11.48 14.49
C SER A 324 -2.77 12.45 14.09
N LYS A 325 -3.96 11.95 13.81
CA LYS A 325 -5.14 12.82 13.73
C LYS A 325 -5.44 13.30 15.14
N SER A 326 -5.64 14.60 15.32
CA SER A 326 -6.11 15.15 16.60
C SER A 326 -7.40 14.42 16.98
N ASP A 327 -7.47 13.97 18.23
CA ASP A 327 -8.73 13.51 18.83
C ASP A 327 -9.64 14.74 18.98
N ASP A 328 -10.26 15.19 17.88
CA ASP A 328 -11.49 15.95 18.01
C ASP A 328 -12.49 15.00 18.67
N ASN A 329 -12.66 15.23 19.98
CA ASN A 329 -13.57 14.55 20.89
C ASN A 329 -14.84 14.06 20.19
N SER A 330 -15.26 12.82 20.53
CA SER A 330 -16.62 12.26 20.39
C SER A 330 -16.93 11.24 19.28
N ASN A 331 -15.97 10.43 18.81
CA ASN A 331 -16.35 9.15 18.17
C ASN A 331 -15.38 8.01 18.51
N ASN A 332 -15.28 7.73 19.81
CA ASN A 332 -14.85 6.43 20.28
C ASN A 332 -15.92 5.40 19.84
N PRO A 333 -15.61 4.34 19.08
CA PRO A 333 -16.61 3.42 18.50
C PRO A 333 -17.43 2.60 19.53
N ASN A 334 -17.40 2.95 20.81
CA ASN A 334 -17.83 2.12 21.93
C ASN A 334 -18.96 2.70 22.78
N GLN A 335 -19.63 3.79 22.38
CA GLN A 335 -20.72 4.35 23.22
C GLN A 335 -22.14 3.83 22.91
N PHE A 336 -22.32 2.79 22.08
CA PHE A 336 -23.66 2.23 21.76
C PHE A 336 -23.79 0.72 21.91
N LEU A 337 -22.95 0.06 22.73
CA LEU A 337 -23.15 -1.35 23.12
C LEU A 337 -23.91 -1.50 24.46
N GLY A 338 -24.75 -0.52 24.82
CA GLY A 338 -25.60 -0.59 26.00
C GLY A 338 -27.05 -0.27 25.66
N SER A 339 -27.79 -1.28 25.22
CA SER A 339 -29.24 -1.55 25.44
C SER A 339 -29.62 -2.82 24.69
#